data_AF-A0A947AKA3-F1
#
_entry.id   AF-A0A947AKA3-F1
#
_cell.length_a   1.000
_cell.length_b   1.000
_cell.length_c   1.000
_cell.angle_alpha   90.00
_cell.angle_beta   90.00
_cell.angle_gamma   90.00
#
_symmetry.space_group_name_H-M   'P 1'
#
loop_
_entity.id
_entity.type
_entity.pdbx_description
1 polymer ?
#
loop_
_entity_poly.entity_id
_entity_poly.type
_entity_poly.pdbx_seq_one_letter_code
_entity_poly.pdbx_strand_id
1 'polypeptide(L)'
;HGTLVSPAFMVMVNEILHMVNQFMKGIEVSEETVVLDLIDKVGPGGNYLQEMHTMKNFRNIWYSDLFDRKMYHKWQEDGSKRFSDRLREKTLEAMQHQTDPLSLEVIDELDKMQKHWK
;
A
#
# COMPACT_ATOMS: atom_id res chain seq x y z
N HIS A 1 -18.60 20.35 -0.11
CA HIS A 1 -19.08 19.74 -1.37
C HIS A 1 -18.55 18.31 -1.45
N GLY A 2 -19.40 17.31 -1.23
CA GLY A 2 -19.04 15.89 -1.18
C GLY A 2 -20.32 15.06 -1.22
N THR A 3 -21.07 15.19 -2.31
CA THR A 3 -22.43 14.66 -2.45
C THR A 3 -22.47 13.21 -2.94
N LEU A 4 -21.32 12.61 -3.24
CA LEU A 4 -21.22 11.24 -3.74
C LEU A 4 -20.12 10.49 -2.98
N VAL A 5 -20.51 9.38 -2.36
CA VAL A 5 -19.60 8.44 -1.71
C VAL A 5 -19.45 7.23 -2.64
N SER A 6 -18.22 7.00 -3.13
CA SER A 6 -17.89 5.84 -3.97
C SER A 6 -16.90 4.95 -3.24
N PRO A 7 -17.23 3.67 -2.95
CA PRO A 7 -16.31 2.72 -2.31
C PRO A 7 -15.00 2.57 -3.11
N ALA A 8 -15.09 2.53 -4.44
CA ALA A 8 -13.91 2.45 -5.30
C ALA A 8 -13.01 3.69 -5.17
N PHE A 9 -13.61 4.87 -5.00
CA PHE A 9 -12.83 6.10 -4.76
C PHE A 9 -12.14 6.06 -3.40
N MET A 10 -12.78 5.53 -2.35
CA MET A 10 -12.15 5.36 -1.04
C MET A 10 -10.92 4.45 -1.11
N VAL A 11 -11.01 3.32 -1.83
CA VAL A 11 -9.87 2.41 -2.02
C VAL A 11 -8.74 3.08 -2.80
N MET A 12 -9.06 3.83 -3.84
CA MET A 12 -8.07 4.60 -4.60
C MET A 12 -7.38 5.66 -3.73
N VAL A 13 -8.15 6.42 -2.96
CA VAL A 13 -7.60 7.44 -2.05
C VAL A 13 -6.72 6.78 -0.98
N ASN A 14 -7.12 5.63 -0.44
CA ASN A 14 -6.28 4.88 0.50
C ASN A 14 -4.92 4.49 -0.11
N GLU A 15 -4.90 4.05 -1.38
CA GLU A 15 -3.66 3.75 -2.10
C GLU A 15 -2.77 4.99 -2.26
N ILE A 16 -3.37 6.14 -2.61
CA ILE A 16 -2.65 7.42 -2.75
C ILE A 16 -2.11 7.87 -1.38
N LEU A 17 -2.87 7.71 -0.30
CA LEU A 17 -2.41 8.04 1.05
C LEU A 17 -1.22 7.18 1.46
N HIS A 18 -1.19 5.90 1.08
CA HIS A 18 0.01 5.06 1.30
C HIS A 18 1.22 5.60 0.55
N MET A 19 1.07 6.00 -0.73
CA MET A 19 2.14 6.65 -1.50
C MET A 19 2.65 7.93 -0.82
N VAL A 20 1.72 8.79 -0.39
CA VAL A 20 2.06 10.04 0.31
C VAL A 20 2.77 9.74 1.61
N ASN A 21 2.31 8.77 2.41
CA ASN A 21 2.97 8.39 3.64
C ASN A 21 4.40 7.90 3.41
N GLN A 22 4.67 7.13 2.35
CA GLN A 22 6.02 6.71 2.00
C GLN A 22 6.90 7.91 1.60
N PHE A 23 6.36 8.84 0.82
CA PHE A 23 7.08 10.07 0.46
C PHE A 23 7.40 10.93 1.69
N MET A 24 6.44 11.07 2.61
CA MET A 24 6.57 11.88 3.82
C MET A 24 7.55 11.32 4.85
N LYS A 25 7.96 10.05 4.76
CA LYS A 25 9.04 9.48 5.60
C LYS A 25 10.38 10.20 5.40
N GLY A 26 10.56 10.88 4.27
CA GLY A 26 11.81 11.54 3.92
C GLY A 26 12.92 10.56 3.54
N ILE A 27 14.14 11.07 3.50
CA ILE A 27 15.35 10.29 3.18
C ILE A 27 16.14 10.13 4.47
N GLU A 28 16.29 8.91 4.94
CA GLU A 28 17.15 8.60 6.07
C GLU A 28 18.63 8.74 5.65
N VAL A 29 19.40 9.52 6.40
CA VAL A 29 20.84 9.71 6.19
C VAL A 29 21.58 9.08 7.36
N SER A 30 22.14 7.89 7.13
CA SER A 30 22.94 7.13 8.07
C SER A 30 24.06 6.40 7.32
N GLU A 31 25.02 5.83 8.04
CA GLU A 31 26.11 5.05 7.44
C GLU A 31 25.57 3.88 6.59
N GLU A 32 24.46 3.25 7.03
CA GLU A 32 23.80 2.16 6.30
C GLU A 32 23.07 2.62 5.03
N THR A 33 22.63 3.89 4.93
CA THR A 33 21.86 4.38 3.78
C THR A 33 22.70 5.10 2.73
N VAL A 34 23.85 5.67 3.09
CA VAL A 34 24.73 6.40 2.15
C VAL A 34 25.63 5.44 1.35
N VAL A 35 26.11 4.37 1.97
CA VAL A 35 26.82 3.23 1.33
C VAL A 35 28.00 3.62 0.40
N LEU A 36 28.81 4.61 0.79
CA LEU A 36 29.92 5.11 -0.05
C LEU A 36 30.92 4.03 -0.46
N ASP A 37 31.32 3.15 0.47
CA ASP A 37 32.28 2.07 0.19
C ASP A 37 31.76 1.11 -0.89
N LEU A 38 30.44 0.86 -0.90
CA LEU A 38 29.81 0.01 -1.91
C LEU A 38 29.81 0.69 -3.28
N ILE A 39 29.55 2.00 -3.32
CA ILE A 39 29.57 2.79 -4.55
C ILE A 39 30.97 2.77 -5.16
N ASP A 40 32.01 2.97 -4.33
CA ASP A 40 33.41 2.93 -4.77
C ASP A 40 33.81 1.52 -5.23
N LYS A 41 33.36 0.47 -4.53
CA LYS A 41 33.61 -0.94 -4.90
C LYS A 41 32.99 -1.30 -6.25
N VAL A 42 31.73 -0.92 -6.50
CA VAL A 42 31.02 -1.26 -7.74
C VAL A 42 31.57 -0.45 -8.92
N GLY A 43 31.85 0.83 -8.70
CA GLY A 43 32.46 1.72 -9.68
C GLY A 43 31.61 2.00 -10.93
N PRO A 44 32.14 2.78 -11.88
CA PRO A 44 31.42 3.19 -13.09
C PRO A 44 31.06 2.00 -13.98
N GLY A 45 29.81 1.95 -14.45
CA GLY A 45 29.32 0.89 -15.34
C GLY A 45 28.97 -0.43 -14.64
N GLY A 46 29.17 -0.53 -13.33
CA GLY A 46 28.72 -1.66 -12.51
C GLY A 46 27.21 -1.65 -12.24
N ASN A 47 26.73 -2.68 -11.55
CA ASN A 47 25.34 -2.78 -11.11
C ASN A 47 25.26 -3.29 -9.66
N TYR A 48 24.20 -2.91 -8.95
CA TYR A 48 24.01 -3.23 -7.53
C TYR A 48 23.07 -4.42 -7.31
N LEU A 49 22.58 -5.08 -8.38
CA LEU A 49 21.52 -6.09 -8.26
C LEU A 49 21.94 -7.31 -7.44
N GLN A 50 23.22 -7.65 -7.48
CA GLN A 50 23.78 -8.81 -6.77
C GLN A 50 24.49 -8.43 -5.45
N GLU A 51 24.49 -7.16 -5.08
CA GLU A 51 25.16 -6.73 -3.85
C GLU A 51 24.33 -7.10 -2.62
N MET A 52 25.03 -7.52 -1.55
CA MET A 52 24.39 -7.95 -0.30
C MET A 52 23.53 -6.86 0.32
N HIS A 53 23.95 -5.59 0.19
CA HIS A 53 23.17 -4.44 0.65
C HIS A 53 21.80 -4.36 -0.05
N THR A 54 21.79 -4.50 -1.38
CA THR A 54 20.54 -4.55 -2.16
C THR A 54 19.68 -5.72 -1.75
N MET A 55 20.24 -6.92 -1.60
CA MET A 55 19.50 -8.13 -1.19
C MET A 55 18.88 -7.99 0.21
N LYS A 56 19.54 -7.27 1.12
CA LYS A 56 19.01 -6.99 2.47
C LYS A 56 17.84 -5.99 2.43
N ASN A 57 17.89 -5.01 1.53
CA ASN A 57 17.02 -3.83 1.59
C ASN A 57 15.91 -3.77 0.53
N PHE A 58 15.99 -4.50 -0.59
CA PHE A 58 15.06 -4.34 -1.72
C PHE A 58 13.58 -4.61 -1.38
N ARG A 59 13.33 -5.41 -0.33
CA ARG A 59 11.97 -5.74 0.13
C ARG A 59 11.36 -4.69 1.06
N ASN A 60 12.15 -3.74 1.54
CA ASN A 60 11.68 -2.65 2.40
C ASN A 60 11.00 -1.53 1.59
N ILE A 61 11.10 -1.59 0.26
CA ILE A 61 10.49 -0.63 -0.65
C ILE A 61 9.00 -0.97 -0.79
N TRP A 62 8.17 0.06 -0.65
CA TRP A 62 6.73 -0.08 -0.90
C TRP A 62 6.45 -0.21 -2.40
N TYR A 63 5.61 -1.18 -2.75
CA TYR A 63 5.05 -1.36 -4.08
C TYR A 63 3.53 -1.28 -4.02
N SER A 64 2.94 -0.71 -5.07
CA SER A 64 1.50 -0.64 -5.21
C SER A 64 0.95 -1.95 -5.74
N ASP A 65 -0.14 -2.44 -5.14
CA ASP A 65 -0.91 -3.57 -5.67
C ASP A 65 -1.92 -3.14 -6.74
N LEU A 66 -2.14 -1.83 -6.88
CA LEU A 66 -3.13 -1.24 -7.78
C LEU A 66 -2.51 -0.69 -9.07
N PHE A 67 -1.38 0.02 -8.94
CA PHE A 67 -0.59 0.55 -10.04
C PHE A 67 0.44 -0.50 -10.52
N ASP A 68 0.06 -1.25 -11.54
CA ASP A 68 0.88 -2.30 -12.13
C ASP A 68 2.13 -1.73 -12.84
N ARG A 69 3.30 -2.28 -12.52
CA ARG A 69 4.61 -1.91 -13.08
C ARG A 69 5.27 -3.03 -13.89
N LYS A 70 4.54 -4.12 -14.17
CA LYS A 70 5.05 -5.22 -14.98
C LYS A 70 5.40 -4.74 -16.38
N MET A 71 6.37 -5.42 -16.99
CA MET A 71 6.64 -5.25 -18.42
C MET A 71 5.40 -5.58 -19.24
N TYR A 72 5.18 -4.84 -20.34
CA TYR A 72 3.97 -4.97 -21.16
C TYR A 72 3.68 -6.40 -21.58
N HIS A 73 4.68 -7.13 -22.09
CA HIS A 73 4.52 -8.54 -22.47
C HIS A 73 4.02 -9.40 -21.31
N LYS A 74 4.57 -9.18 -20.10
CA LYS A 74 4.17 -9.95 -18.92
C LYS A 74 2.76 -9.59 -18.45
N TRP A 75 2.41 -8.30 -18.47
CA TRP A 75 1.05 -7.85 -18.21
C TRP A 75 0.05 -8.46 -19.21
N GLN A 76 0.45 -8.59 -20.47
CA GLN A 76 -0.38 -9.17 -21.52
C GLN A 76 -0.62 -10.67 -21.29
N GLU A 77 0.44 -11.43 -20.97
CA GLU A 77 0.37 -12.85 -20.59
C GLU A 77 -0.50 -13.10 -19.35
N ASP A 78 -0.45 -12.19 -18.38
CA ASP A 78 -1.24 -12.26 -17.13
C ASP A 78 -2.72 -11.84 -17.34
N GLY A 79 -3.18 -11.74 -18.59
CA GLY A 79 -4.58 -11.47 -18.93
C GLY A 79 -4.91 -10.00 -19.12
N SER A 80 -3.92 -9.11 -19.21
CA SER A 80 -4.11 -7.70 -19.59
C SER A 80 -5.09 -6.94 -18.69
N LYS A 81 -5.14 -7.26 -17.39
CA LYS A 81 -6.10 -6.63 -16.46
C LYS A 81 -5.93 -5.12 -16.44
N ARG A 82 -7.02 -4.36 -16.55
CA ARG A 82 -6.99 -2.91 -16.49
C ARG A 82 -6.94 -2.44 -15.04
N PHE A 83 -6.56 -1.18 -14.86
CA PHE A 83 -6.59 -0.53 -13.55
C PHE A 83 -7.99 -0.57 -12.91
N SER A 84 -9.05 -0.33 -13.70
CA SER A 84 -10.43 -0.40 -13.24
C SER A 84 -10.82 -1.77 -12.68
N ASP A 85 -10.29 -2.83 -13.29
CA ASP A 85 -10.61 -4.20 -12.90
C ASP A 85 -9.96 -4.52 -11.54
N ARG A 86 -8.67 -4.19 -11.40
CA ARG A 86 -7.95 -4.30 -10.11
C ARG A 86 -8.60 -3.48 -9.02
N LEU A 87 -9.02 -2.25 -9.34
CA LEU A 87 -9.69 -1.38 -8.38
C LEU A 87 -11.01 -1.98 -7.91
N ARG A 88 -11.81 -2.51 -8.84
CA ARG A 88 -13.07 -3.18 -8.52
C ARG A 88 -12.83 -4.42 -7.66
N GLU A 89 -11.87 -5.27 -8.02
CA GLU A 89 -11.51 -6.47 -7.25
C GLU A 89 -11.13 -6.12 -5.81
N LYS A 90 -10.18 -5.20 -5.61
CA LYS A 90 -9.75 -4.74 -4.27
C LYS A 90 -10.88 -4.09 -3.48
N THR A 91 -11.80 -3.39 -4.16
CA THR A 91 -12.98 -2.80 -3.52
C THR A 91 -13.96 -3.87 -3.03
N LEU A 92 -14.26 -4.87 -3.86
CA LEU A 92 -15.16 -5.95 -3.48
C LEU A 92 -14.57 -6.80 -2.36
N GLU A 93 -13.26 -7.06 -2.38
CA GLU A 93 -12.55 -7.74 -1.30
C GLU A 93 -12.64 -6.97 0.02
N ALA A 94 -12.37 -5.66 0.01
CA ALA A 94 -12.47 -4.82 1.20
C ALA A 94 -13.91 -4.80 1.77
N MET A 95 -14.92 -4.85 0.91
CA MET A 95 -16.33 -4.90 1.33
C MET A 95 -16.76 -6.24 1.93
N GLN A 96 -15.98 -7.31 1.75
CA GLN A 96 -16.26 -8.62 2.34
C GLN A 96 -15.72 -8.76 3.77
N HIS A 97 -14.90 -7.81 4.23
CA HIS A 97 -14.31 -7.86 5.57
C HIS A 97 -15.40 -7.84 6.65
N GLN A 98 -15.36 -8.82 7.55
CA GLN A 98 -16.17 -8.86 8.77
C GLN A 98 -15.26 -8.52 9.95
N THR A 99 -15.64 -7.49 10.70
CA THR A 99 -14.91 -7.09 11.90
C THR A 99 -15.22 -8.03 13.06
N ASP A 100 -14.28 -8.18 13.99
CA ASP A 100 -14.53 -8.89 15.23
C ASP A 100 -15.73 -8.29 15.96
N PRO A 101 -16.64 -9.12 16.52
CA PRO A 101 -17.81 -8.62 17.21
C PRO A 101 -17.38 -7.84 18.47
N LEU A 102 -18.12 -6.77 18.77
CA LEU A 102 -17.98 -6.06 20.03
C LEU A 102 -18.39 -6.97 21.19
N SER A 103 -17.81 -6.75 22.37
CA SER A 103 -18.22 -7.46 23.57
C SER A 103 -19.69 -7.15 23.91
N LEU A 104 -20.39 -8.12 24.50
CA LEU A 104 -21.80 -7.97 24.87
C LEU A 104 -22.04 -6.82 25.85
N GLU A 105 -21.10 -6.56 26.75
CA GLU A 105 -21.14 -5.43 27.70
C GLU A 105 -21.13 -4.07 26.98
N VAL A 106 -20.26 -3.91 25.98
CA VAL A 106 -20.19 -2.69 25.17
C VAL A 106 -21.47 -2.50 24.35
N ILE A 107 -22.03 -3.58 23.80
CA ILE A 107 -23.29 -3.53 23.04
C ILE A 107 -24.44 -3.09 23.95
N ASP A 108 -24.55 -3.65 25.15
CA ASP A 108 -25.60 -3.29 26.12
C ASP A 108 -25.51 -1.81 26.53
N GLU A 109 -24.30 -1.28 26.73
CA GLU A 109 -24.10 0.12 27.05
C GLU A 109 -24.46 1.04 25.88
N LEU A 110 -24.06 0.70 24.65
CA LEU A 110 -24.47 1.45 23.45
C LEU A 110 -26.00 1.47 23.28
N ASP A 111 -26.68 0.36 23.56
CA ASP A 111 -28.14 0.28 23.49
C ASP A 111 -28.82 1.14 24.57
N LYS A 112 -28.26 1.24 25.77
CA LYS A 112 -28.75 2.16 26.81
C LYS A 112 -28.58 3.62 26.39
N MET A 113 -27.41 3.99 25.88
CA MET A 113 -27.13 5.35 25.39
C MET A 113 -28.08 5.73 24.24
N GLN A 114 -28.29 4.83 23.28
CA GLN A 114 -29.19 5.06 22.14
C GLN A 114 -30.63 5.35 22.58
N LYS A 115 -31.13 4.69 23.64
CA LYS A 115 -32.49 4.93 24.17
C LYS A 115 -32.65 6.32 24.80
N HIS A 116 -31.57 6.90 25.35
CA HIS A 116 -31.59 8.23 25.95
C HIS A 116 -31.55 9.36 24.91
N TRP A 117 -31.16 9.07 23.67
CA TRP A 117 -31.07 10.04 22.58
C TRP A 117 -32.34 10.17 21.74
N LYS A 118 -33.44 9.50 22.14
CA LYS A 118 -34.79 9.74 21.61
C LYS A 118 -35.54 10.71 22.50
#